data_AF-A0A849EKN6-F1
#
_entry.id   AF-A0A849EKN6-F1
#
_cell.length_a   1.000
_cell.length_b   1.000
_cell.length_c   1.000
_cell.angle_alpha   90.00
_cell.angle_beta   90.00
_cell.angle_gamma   90.00
#
_symmetry.space_group_name_H-M   'P 1'
#
loop_
_entity.id
_entity.type
_entity.pdbx_description
1 polymer ?
#
loop_
_entity_poly.entity_id
_entity_poly.type
_entity_poly.pdbx_seq_one_letter_code
_entity_poly.pdbx_strand_id
1 'polypeptide(L)'
;MAFSLRRSRLGDGYYKLLRDHLVDPVTRWGLTPNQLSGLSMAVALLVPIGFAVHPFLGTLLMVVSALADSLDGVMARHLGVSSLWGGFVDTVVDQVSDSCYLTGIWLLLWHQPHRLTAMAALVTALVLMLLIGFIRAKSEALRIAAISMPM
;
A
#
# COMPACT_ATOMS: atom_id res chain seq x y z
N MET A 1 -14.76 7.72 20.85
CA MET A 1 -14.48 8.94 20.08
C MET A 1 -13.25 8.70 19.22
N ALA A 2 -13.41 8.11 18.03
CA ALA A 2 -12.29 7.87 17.12
C ALA A 2 -12.07 9.14 16.29
N PHE A 3 -10.89 9.74 16.40
CA PHE A 3 -10.51 10.95 15.69
C PHE A 3 -10.55 10.68 14.17
N SER A 4 -11.67 11.00 13.54
CA SER A 4 -11.83 10.86 12.10
C SER A 4 -11.13 12.03 11.41
N LEU A 5 -9.87 11.81 11.00
CA LEU A 5 -9.23 12.63 9.95
C LEU A 5 -10.03 12.59 8.62
N ARG A 6 -11.05 11.73 8.56
CA ARG A 6 -12.00 11.43 7.47
C ARG A 6 -13.00 12.54 7.10
N ARG A 7 -12.93 13.73 7.72
CA ARG A 7 -13.81 14.90 7.41
C ARG A 7 -13.02 16.19 7.19
N SER A 8 -11.75 16.10 6.79
CA SER A 8 -11.01 17.29 6.37
C SER A 8 -11.36 17.63 4.90
N ARG A 9 -11.63 18.90 4.61
CA ARG A 9 -11.91 19.40 3.25
C ARG A 9 -10.80 19.05 2.24
N LEU A 10 -9.58 18.78 2.72
CA LEU A 10 -8.43 18.38 1.90
C LEU A 10 -8.51 16.90 1.46
N GLY A 11 -9.03 16.03 2.31
CA GLY A 11 -9.22 14.61 1.98
C GLY A 11 -10.28 14.41 0.89
N ASP A 12 -11.40 15.14 0.98
CA ASP A 12 -12.48 15.06 -0.01
C ASP A 12 -12.06 15.62 -1.38
N GLY A 13 -11.23 16.67 -1.40
CA GLY A 13 -10.66 17.24 -2.62
C GLY A 13 -9.67 16.29 -3.32
N TYR A 14 -8.77 15.68 -2.55
CA TYR A 14 -7.85 14.64 -3.04
C TYR A 14 -8.59 13.43 -3.59
N TYR A 15 -9.62 12.95 -2.87
CA TYR A 15 -10.46 11.84 -3.32
C TYR A 15 -11.25 12.15 -4.60
N LYS A 16 -11.76 13.38 -4.75
CA LYS A 16 -12.45 13.79 -5.99
C LYS A 16 -11.49 13.86 -7.18
N LEU A 17 -10.29 14.43 -7.00
CA LEU A 17 -9.28 14.52 -8.05
C LEU A 17 -8.81 13.13 -8.52
N LEU A 18 -8.57 12.21 -7.57
CA LEU A 18 -8.25 10.81 -7.88
C LEU A 18 -9.40 10.09 -8.56
N ARG A 19 -10.64 10.30 -8.09
CA ARG A 19 -11.82 9.67 -8.69
C ARG A 19 -12.02 10.10 -10.13
N ASP A 20 -12.12 11.41 -10.35
CA ASP A 20 -12.56 11.97 -11.63
C ASP A 20 -11.49 11.80 -12.74
N HIS A 21 -10.21 11.70 -12.38
CA HIS A 21 -9.12 11.53 -13.36
C HIS A 21 -8.55 10.12 -13.48
N LEU A 22 -8.65 9.27 -12.44
CA LEU A 22 -7.99 7.95 -12.44
C LEU A 22 -8.97 6.79 -12.28
N VAL A 23 -10.09 6.96 -11.56
CA VAL A 23 -11.06 5.86 -11.34
C VAL A 23 -12.01 5.71 -12.54
N ASP A 24 -12.46 6.81 -13.13
CA ASP A 24 -13.37 6.79 -14.29
C ASP A 24 -12.78 6.13 -15.55
N PRO A 25 -11.48 6.30 -15.90
CA PRO A 25 -10.87 5.56 -17.01
C PRO A 25 -10.73 4.06 -16.72
N VAL A 26 -10.36 3.70 -15.49
CA VAL A 26 -10.10 2.31 -15.09
C VAL A 26 -11.40 1.51 -14.97
N THR A 27 -12.46 2.11 -14.43
CA THR A 27 -13.79 1.50 -14.40
C THR A 27 -14.40 1.33 -15.80
N ARG A 28 -14.09 2.23 -16.76
CA ARG A 28 -14.46 2.05 -18.18
C ARG A 28 -13.79 0.85 -18.85
N TRP A 29 -12.67 0.36 -18.31
CA TRP A 29 -11.99 -0.85 -18.81
C TRP A 29 -12.56 -2.15 -18.21
N GLY A 30 -13.55 -2.08 -17.32
CA GLY A 30 -14.21 -3.26 -16.76
C GLY A 30 -13.33 -4.09 -15.81
N LEU A 31 -12.21 -3.54 -15.34
CA LEU A 31 -11.32 -4.21 -14.39
C LEU A 31 -11.99 -4.30 -13.03
N THR A 32 -11.90 -5.46 -12.39
CA THR A 32 -12.37 -5.66 -11.01
C THR A 32 -11.30 -5.21 -10.01
N PRO A 33 -11.67 -4.79 -8.78
CA PRO A 33 -10.68 -4.40 -7.76
C PRO A 33 -9.62 -5.48 -7.52
N ASN A 34 -10.03 -6.75 -7.44
CA ASN A 34 -9.11 -7.88 -7.24
C ASN A 34 -8.10 -8.06 -8.38
N GLN A 35 -8.48 -7.76 -9.62
CA GLN A 35 -7.55 -7.80 -10.76
C GLN A 35 -6.51 -6.68 -10.65
N LEU A 36 -6.92 -5.52 -10.14
CA LEU A 36 -6.03 -4.39 -9.97
C LEU A 36 -5.03 -4.62 -8.83
N SER A 37 -5.47 -5.22 -7.70
CA SER A 37 -4.56 -5.67 -6.64
C SER A 37 -3.61 -6.78 -7.09
N GLY A 38 -4.08 -7.70 -7.94
CA GLY A 38 -3.22 -8.72 -8.53
C GLY A 38 -2.15 -8.11 -9.45
N LEU A 39 -2.53 -7.09 -10.21
CA LEU A 39 -1.62 -6.36 -11.08
C LEU A 39 -0.61 -5.53 -10.30
N SER A 40 -1.04 -4.79 -9.26
CA SER A 40 -0.15 -4.02 -8.39
C SER A 40 0.91 -4.96 -7.78
N MET A 41 0.49 -6.08 -7.21
CA MET A 41 1.39 -7.09 -6.65
C MET A 41 2.37 -7.62 -7.69
N ALA A 42 1.90 -7.97 -8.89
CA ALA A 42 2.78 -8.47 -9.96
C ALA A 42 3.83 -7.43 -10.37
N VAL A 43 3.46 -6.16 -10.45
CA VAL A 43 4.39 -5.05 -10.75
C VAL A 43 5.36 -4.84 -9.58
N ALA A 44 4.90 -4.92 -8.33
CA ALA A 44 5.73 -4.78 -7.15
C ALA A 44 6.86 -5.83 -7.11
N LEU A 45 6.56 -7.09 -7.47
CA LEU A 45 7.55 -8.17 -7.54
C LEU A 45 8.65 -7.90 -8.57
N LEU A 46 8.38 -7.08 -9.59
CA LEU A 46 9.36 -6.69 -10.61
C LEU A 46 10.22 -5.50 -10.18
N VAL A 47 9.85 -4.76 -9.13
CA VAL A 47 10.59 -3.57 -8.67
C VAL A 47 12.05 -3.87 -8.33
N PRO A 48 12.39 -4.94 -7.58
CA PRO A 48 13.79 -5.28 -7.30
C PRO A 48 14.61 -5.50 -8.58
N ILE A 49 14.03 -6.21 -9.55
CA ILE A 49 14.65 -6.47 -10.85
C ILE A 49 14.82 -5.17 -11.62
N GLY A 50 13.80 -4.30 -11.60
CA GLY A 50 13.85 -2.98 -12.22
C GLY A 50 15.00 -2.13 -11.69
N PHE A 51 15.17 -2.07 -10.37
CA PHE A 51 16.29 -1.35 -9.75
C PHE A 51 17.65 -1.98 -10.04
N ALA A 52 17.71 -3.32 -10.17
CA ALA A 52 18.94 -4.01 -10.57
C ALA A 52 19.37 -3.69 -12.01
N VAL A 53 18.41 -3.43 -12.90
CA VAL A 53 18.68 -3.07 -14.31
C VAL A 53 18.98 -1.58 -14.46
N HIS A 54 18.08 -0.71 -13.96
CA HIS A 54 18.23 0.73 -14.10
C HIS A 54 17.42 1.49 -13.04
N PRO A 55 18.00 2.52 -12.38
CA PRO A 55 17.31 3.27 -11.31
C PRO A 55 15.96 3.85 -11.75
N PHE A 56 15.88 4.39 -12.96
CA PHE A 56 14.62 4.93 -13.50
C PHE A 56 13.55 3.86 -13.68
N LEU A 57 13.92 2.65 -14.13
CA LEU A 57 12.96 1.57 -14.35
C LEU A 57 12.39 1.06 -13.02
N GLY A 58 13.26 0.87 -12.02
CA GLY A 58 12.82 0.50 -10.66
C GLY A 58 11.85 1.54 -10.07
N THR A 59 12.18 2.83 -10.16
CA THR A 59 11.30 3.91 -9.70
C THR A 59 9.98 3.94 -10.46
N LEU A 60 10.00 3.76 -11.79
CA LEU A 60 8.78 3.73 -12.60
C LEU A 60 7.87 2.58 -12.18
N LEU A 61 8.41 1.36 -12.04
CA LEU A 61 7.64 0.20 -11.60
C LEU A 61 7.06 0.40 -10.19
N MET A 62 7.84 0.97 -9.28
CA MET A 62 7.39 1.29 -7.91
C MET A 62 6.22 2.28 -7.92
N VAL A 63 6.30 3.35 -8.71
CA VAL A 63 5.22 4.34 -8.84
C VAL A 63 3.98 3.72 -9.46
N VAL A 64 4.13 2.94 -10.54
CA VAL A 64 3.00 2.26 -11.19
C VAL A 64 2.30 1.31 -10.23
N SER A 65 3.06 0.51 -9.47
CA SER A 65 2.53 -0.41 -8.47
C SER A 65 1.76 0.33 -7.37
N ALA A 66 2.36 1.36 -6.77
CA ALA A 66 1.73 2.16 -5.71
C ALA A 66 0.47 2.90 -6.17
N LEU A 67 0.42 3.34 -7.43
CA LEU A 67 -0.76 3.94 -8.02
C LEU A 67 -1.87 2.91 -8.25
N ALA A 68 -1.55 1.73 -8.78
CA ALA A 68 -2.53 0.67 -9.00
C ALA A 68 -3.19 0.22 -7.68
N ASP A 69 -2.38 0.04 -6.64
CA ASP A 69 -2.82 -0.27 -5.27
C ASP A 69 -3.74 0.82 -4.68
N SER A 70 -3.34 2.09 -4.81
CA SER A 70 -4.19 3.20 -4.35
C SER A 70 -5.56 3.24 -5.06
N LEU A 71 -5.61 2.82 -6.33
CA LEU A 71 -6.83 2.82 -7.13
C LEU A 71 -7.76 1.66 -6.75
N ASP A 72 -7.24 0.48 -6.43
CA ASP A 72 -8.08 -0.66 -6.06
C ASP A 72 -8.84 -0.40 -4.75
N GLY A 73 -8.21 0.24 -3.77
CA GLY A 73 -8.81 0.54 -2.48
C GLY A 73 -9.86 1.64 -2.60
N VAL A 74 -9.65 2.61 -3.49
CA VAL A 74 -10.69 3.60 -3.84
C VAL A 74 -11.86 2.94 -4.56
N MET A 75 -11.58 2.04 -5.51
CA MET A 75 -12.60 1.33 -6.28
C MET A 75 -13.45 0.38 -5.43
N ALA A 76 -12.83 -0.41 -4.55
CA ALA A 76 -13.52 -1.31 -3.63
C ALA A 76 -14.46 -0.54 -2.67
N ARG A 77 -14.02 0.63 -2.19
CA ARG A 77 -14.85 1.54 -1.39
C ARG A 77 -16.00 2.13 -2.19
N HIS A 78 -15.80 2.47 -3.46
CA HIS A 78 -16.84 3.02 -4.32
C HIS A 78 -17.93 2.00 -4.67
N LEU A 79 -17.53 0.77 -4.95
CA LEU A 79 -18.44 -0.30 -5.31
C LEU A 79 -19.13 -0.95 -4.10
N GLY A 80 -18.76 -0.57 -2.87
CA GLY A 80 -19.34 -1.12 -1.63
C GLY A 80 -19.01 -2.60 -1.40
N VAL A 81 -18.12 -3.20 -2.19
CA VAL A 81 -17.64 -4.58 -2.07
C VAL A 81 -16.47 -4.64 -1.10
N SER A 82 -16.74 -4.37 0.18
CA SER A 82 -15.80 -4.64 1.26
C SER A 82 -16.10 -5.99 1.89
N SER A 83 -15.14 -6.92 1.85
CA SER A 83 -15.23 -8.20 2.57
C SER A 83 -14.07 -8.31 3.57
N LEU A 84 -14.29 -9.06 4.65
CA LEU A 84 -13.27 -9.29 5.68
C LEU A 84 -12.04 -10.00 5.10
N TRP A 85 -12.28 -10.97 4.21
CA TRP A 85 -11.24 -11.66 3.45
C TRP A 85 -10.47 -10.72 2.53
N GLY A 86 -11.17 -9.85 1.80
CA GLY A 86 -10.56 -8.84 0.93
C GLY A 86 -9.63 -7.91 1.70
N GLY A 87 -10.08 -7.39 2.85
CA GLY A 87 -9.23 -6.53 3.69
C GLY A 87 -8.00 -7.23 4.27
N PHE A 88 -8.08 -8.55 4.52
CA PHE A 88 -6.91 -9.34 4.90
C PHE A 88 -5.92 -9.47 3.75
N VAL A 89 -6.38 -9.83 2.55
CA VAL A 89 -5.53 -9.98 1.36
C VAL A 89 -4.87 -8.65 0.99
N ASP A 90 -5.63 -7.55 1.02
CA ASP A 90 -5.16 -6.17 0.83
C ASP A 90 -3.95 -5.85 1.73
N THR A 91 -4.11 -6.07 3.04
CA THR A 91 -3.04 -5.85 4.04
C THR A 91 -1.80 -6.73 3.82
N VAL A 92 -1.98 -7.93 3.25
CA VAL A 92 -0.87 -8.84 2.93
C VAL A 92 -0.16 -8.35 1.66
N VAL A 93 -0.90 -7.97 0.63
CA VAL A 93 -0.37 -7.45 -0.63
C VAL A 93 0.42 -6.15 -0.41
N ASP A 94 -0.08 -5.26 0.45
CA ASP A 94 0.62 -4.03 0.87
C ASP A 94 2.02 -4.36 1.43
N GLN A 95 2.08 -5.28 2.40
CA GLN A 95 3.33 -5.64 3.06
C GLN A 95 4.32 -6.33 2.11
N VAL A 96 3.82 -7.16 1.19
CA VAL A 96 4.65 -7.80 0.16
C VAL A 96 5.21 -6.74 -0.78
N SER A 97 4.38 -5.78 -1.20
CA SER A 97 4.79 -4.70 -2.10
C SER A 97 5.83 -3.79 -1.46
N ASP A 98 5.60 -3.34 -0.22
CA ASP A 98 6.55 -2.54 0.56
C ASP A 98 7.89 -3.26 0.74
N SER A 99 7.85 -4.57 1.02
CA SER A 99 9.06 -5.39 1.14
C SER A 99 9.84 -5.45 -0.17
N CYS A 100 9.15 -5.54 -1.31
CA CYS A 100 9.77 -5.50 -2.64
C CYS A 100 10.40 -4.13 -2.92
N TYR A 101 9.74 -3.04 -2.55
CA TYR A 101 10.28 -1.69 -2.73
C TYR A 101 11.56 -1.48 -1.92
N LEU A 102 11.56 -1.84 -0.63
CA LEU A 102 12.74 -1.76 0.22
C LEU A 102 13.88 -2.63 -0.31
N THR A 103 13.58 -3.83 -0.80
CA THR A 103 14.56 -4.73 -1.44
C THR A 103 15.15 -4.10 -2.71
N GLY A 104 14.33 -3.48 -3.55
CA GLY A 104 14.79 -2.79 -4.75
C GLY A 104 15.68 -1.59 -4.44
N ILE A 105 15.31 -0.79 -3.43
CA ILE A 105 16.15 0.32 -2.96
C ILE A 105 17.48 -0.18 -2.40
N TRP A 106 17.47 -1.32 -1.70
CA TRP A 106 18.71 -1.94 -1.23
C TRP A 106 19.64 -2.32 -2.39
N LEU A 107 19.11 -2.98 -3.43
CA LEU A 107 19.87 -3.35 -4.62
C LEU A 107 20.47 -2.12 -5.32
N LEU A 108 19.69 -1.03 -5.43
CA LEU A 108 20.16 0.24 -5.99
C LEU A 108 21.36 0.82 -5.21
N LEU A 109 21.36 0.69 -3.88
CA LEU A 109 22.36 1.27 -3.00
C LEU A 109 23.56 0.36 -2.71
N TRP A 110 23.55 -0.88 -3.22
CA TRP A 110 24.55 -1.91 -2.91
C TRP A 110 25.99 -1.48 -3.20
N HIS A 111 26.20 -0.75 -4.30
CA HIS A 111 27.52 -0.28 -4.75
C HIS A 111 27.92 1.09 -4.20
N GLN A 112 27.10 1.70 -3.33
CA GLN A 112 27.38 3.03 -2.79
C GLN A 112 28.30 2.96 -1.57
N PRO A 113 29.18 3.98 -1.36
CA PRO A 113 30.12 3.99 -0.24
C PRO A 113 29.43 3.96 1.13
N HIS A 114 28.20 4.46 1.20
CA HIS A 114 27.37 4.53 2.42
C HIS A 114 26.38 3.36 2.56
N ARG A 115 26.69 2.18 1.98
CA ARG A 115 25.78 1.01 2.01
C ARG A 115 25.38 0.55 3.41
N LEU A 116 26.25 0.66 4.41
CA LEU A 116 25.94 0.20 5.78
C LEU A 116 24.90 1.10 6.45
N THR A 117 25.02 2.42 6.29
CA THR A 117 24.03 3.37 6.83
C THR A 117 22.71 3.26 6.07
N ALA A 118 22.76 3.07 4.75
CA ALA A 118 21.57 2.76 3.95
C ALA A 118 20.87 1.47 4.42
N MET A 119 21.62 0.39 4.64
CA MET A 119 21.07 -0.86 5.16
C MET A 119 20.40 -0.68 6.51
N ALA A 120 21.05 0.02 7.44
CA ALA A 120 20.49 0.31 8.76
C ALA A 120 19.19 1.12 8.65
N ALA A 121 19.14 2.12 7.78
CA ALA A 121 17.93 2.91 7.53
C ALA A 121 16.80 2.05 6.94
N LEU A 122 17.09 1.17 5.97
CA LEU A 122 16.11 0.29 5.34
C LEU A 122 15.56 -0.76 6.31
N VAL A 123 16.42 -1.36 7.13
CA VAL A 123 16.00 -2.28 8.20
C VAL A 123 15.15 -1.54 9.23
N THR A 124 15.51 -0.31 9.58
CA THR A 124 14.72 0.52 10.50
C THR A 124 13.33 0.81 9.90
N ALA A 125 13.26 1.17 8.62
CA ALA A 125 12.00 1.37 7.92
C ALA A 125 11.13 0.08 7.93
N LEU A 126 11.74 -1.08 7.67
CA LEU A 126 11.09 -2.39 7.73
C LEU A 126 10.51 -2.69 9.13
N VAL A 127 11.27 -2.43 10.20
CA VAL A 127 10.79 -2.63 11.57
C VAL A 127 9.64 -1.67 11.88
N LEU A 128 9.75 -0.40 11.47
CA LEU A 128 8.71 0.60 11.71
C LEU A 128 7.41 0.26 10.99
N MET A 129 7.44 -0.17 9.71
CA MET A 129 6.23 -0.57 8.99
C MET A 129 5.53 -1.77 9.66
N LEU A 130 6.30 -2.76 10.14
CA LEU A 130 5.75 -3.92 10.86
C LEU A 130 5.14 -3.51 12.21
N LEU A 131 5.79 -2.60 12.94
CA LEU A 131 5.27 -2.06 14.20
C LEU A 131 3.95 -1.31 13.99
N ILE A 132 3.84 -0.51 12.93
CA ILE A 132 2.59 0.18 12.58
C ILE A 132 1.47 -0.84 12.33
N GLY A 133 1.75 -1.89 11.55
CA GLY A 133 0.81 -2.99 11.30
C GLY A 133 0.36 -3.69 12.60
N PHE A 134 1.31 -3.98 13.49
CA PHE A 134 1.02 -4.60 14.79
C PHE A 134 0.14 -3.71 15.69
N ILE A 135 0.48 -2.42 15.80
CA ILE A 135 -0.29 -1.45 16.59
C ILE A 135 -1.73 -1.38 16.07
N ARG A 136 -1.91 -1.34 14.74
CA ARG A 136 -3.22 -1.33 14.11
C ARG A 136 -4.03 -2.57 14.45
N ALA A 137 -3.47 -3.75 14.22
CA ALA A 137 -4.14 -5.03 14.52
C ALA A 137 -4.50 -5.14 16.01
N LYS A 138 -3.59 -4.74 16.91
CA LYS A 138 -3.85 -4.76 18.36
C LYS A 138 -4.92 -3.76 18.77
N SER A 139 -4.96 -2.58 18.15
CA SER A 139 -5.99 -1.57 18.42
C SER A 139 -7.39 -2.04 18.00
N GLU A 140 -7.50 -2.75 16.88
CA GLU A 140 -8.76 -3.29 16.38
C GLU A 140 -9.24 -4.44 17.27
N ALA A 141 -8.35 -5.33 17.70
CA ALA A 141 -8.67 -6.41 18.64
C ALA A 141 -9.18 -5.89 19.99
N LEU A 142 -8.51 -4.89 20.57
CA LEU A 142 -8.95 -4.26 21.83
C LEU A 142 -10.31 -3.56 21.69
N ARG A 143 -10.56 -2.93 20.53
CA ARG A 143 -11.84 -2.29 20.25
C ARG A 143 -12.98 -3.29 20.16
N ILE A 144 -12.76 -4.46 19.54
CA ILE A 144 -13.76 -5.54 19.49
C ILE A 144 -14.05 -6.04 20.90
N ALA A 145 -13.01 -6.29 21.71
CA ALA A 145 -13.16 -6.75 23.10
C ALA A 145 -13.97 -5.78 23.97
N ALA A 146 -13.74 -4.46 23.82
CA ALA A 146 -14.45 -3.42 24.56
C ALA A 146 -15.95 -3.33 24.20
N ILE A 147 -16.33 -3.71 22.98
CA ILE A 147 -17.74 -3.71 22.53
C ILE A 147 -18.47 -4.98 22.99
N SER A 148 -17.75 -6.11 23.15
CA SER A 148 -18.31 -7.40 23.54
C SER A 148 -18.48 -7.63 25.04
N MET A 149 -18.00 -6.72 25.89
CA MET A 149 -18.23 -6.81 27.34
C MET A 149 -19.69 -6.41 27.65
N PRO A 150 -20.53 -7.31 28.21
CA PRO A 150 -21.82 -6.90 28.74
C PRO A 150 -21.56 -5.95 29.91
N MET A 151 -22.26 -4.80 29.91
CA MET A 151 -22.30 -3.90 31.07
C MET A 151 -23.04 -4.54 32.24
#